data_AF-A0A504J4N8-F1
#
_entry.id   AF-A0A504J4N8-F1
#
_cell.length_a   1.000
_cell.length_b   1.000
_cell.length_c   1.000
_cell.angle_alpha   90.00
_cell.angle_beta   90.00
_cell.angle_gamma   90.00
#
_symmetry.space_group_name_H-M   'P 1'
#
loop_
_entity.id
_entity.type
_entity.pdbx_description
1 polymer ?
#
loop_
_entity_poly.entity_id
_entity_poly.type
_entity_poly.pdbx_seq_one_letter_code
_entity_poly.pdbx_strand_id
1 'polypeptide(L)'
;MKKKLFTILLGFSIISCSSSKATLKEIDVVESTPEKVSENEAITNSTSKEINYKINTIILNYLDVPISYIARSDVKETNQGYHWKFMNVKTGENFIANIDFNFKSVKIKKNKRN
;
A
#
# COMPACT_ATOMS: atom_id res chain seq x y z
N MET A 1 -34.24 -44.68 -27.90
CA MET A 1 -34.15 -43.96 -26.61
C MET A 1 -33.78 -42.51 -26.90
N LYS A 2 -34.57 -41.55 -26.41
CA LYS A 2 -34.54 -40.12 -26.79
C LYS A 2 -33.37 -39.41 -26.07
N LYS A 3 -32.47 -38.76 -26.83
CA LYS A 3 -31.39 -37.92 -26.27
C LYS A 3 -32.00 -36.58 -25.84
N LYS A 4 -31.86 -36.22 -24.57
CA LYS A 4 -32.30 -34.91 -24.04
C LYS A 4 -31.20 -33.89 -24.29
N LEU A 5 -31.53 -32.83 -25.02
CA LEU A 5 -30.70 -31.65 -25.22
C LEU A 5 -30.89 -30.73 -24.00
N PHE A 6 -29.85 -30.49 -23.22
CA PHE A 6 -29.85 -29.47 -22.17
C PHE A 6 -29.17 -28.22 -22.71
N THR A 7 -29.96 -27.20 -23.04
CA THR A 7 -29.46 -25.87 -23.38
C THR A 7 -29.41 -25.04 -22.10
N ILE A 8 -28.21 -24.81 -21.56
CA ILE A 8 -27.98 -23.91 -20.42
C ILE A 8 -27.83 -22.50 -21.00
N LEU A 9 -28.87 -21.67 -20.81
CA LEU A 9 -28.87 -20.26 -21.17
C LEU A 9 -28.22 -19.46 -20.02
N LEU A 10 -26.94 -19.11 -20.16
CA LEU A 10 -26.23 -18.27 -19.20
C LEU A 10 -26.58 -16.79 -19.47
N GLY A 11 -27.48 -16.23 -18.68
CA GLY A 11 -27.80 -14.81 -18.72
C GLY A 11 -26.67 -13.99 -18.08
N PHE A 12 -25.95 -13.20 -18.90
CA PHE A 12 -25.02 -12.19 -18.41
C PHE A 12 -25.78 -10.91 -18.08
N SER A 13 -25.98 -10.64 -16.78
CA SER A 13 -26.41 -9.33 -16.31
C SER A 13 -25.21 -8.39 -16.26
N ILE A 14 -25.09 -7.52 -17.26
CA ILE A 14 -24.19 -6.36 -17.22
C ILE A 14 -24.76 -5.33 -16.23
N ILE A 15 -24.15 -5.22 -15.06
CA ILE A 15 -24.46 -4.18 -14.08
C ILE A 15 -23.76 -2.91 -14.55
N SER A 16 -24.49 -2.04 -15.27
CA SER A 16 -24.01 -0.70 -15.61
C SER A 16 -23.92 0.15 -14.34
N CYS A 17 -22.70 0.29 -13.80
CA CYS A 17 -22.41 1.25 -12.75
C CYS A 17 -22.25 2.65 -13.39
N SER A 18 -23.31 3.45 -13.38
CA SER A 18 -23.26 4.85 -13.81
C SER A 18 -22.61 5.69 -12.70
N SER A 19 -21.34 6.03 -12.86
CA SER A 19 -20.62 6.97 -11.99
C SER A 19 -20.86 8.38 -12.51
N SER A 20 -21.69 9.17 -11.83
CA SER A 20 -21.78 10.62 -12.04
C SER A 20 -20.46 11.28 -11.60
N LYS A 21 -19.68 11.78 -12.58
CA LYS A 21 -18.60 12.72 -12.29
C LYS A 21 -19.21 14.07 -11.96
N ALA A 22 -19.17 14.47 -10.70
CA ALA A 22 -19.37 15.85 -10.31
C ALA A 22 -18.13 16.67 -10.71
N THR A 23 -18.34 17.66 -11.55
CA THR A 23 -17.34 18.64 -11.98
C THR A 23 -16.97 19.52 -10.79
N LEU A 24 -15.71 19.43 -10.32
CA LEU A 24 -15.15 20.37 -9.36
C LEU A 24 -15.04 21.74 -10.03
N LYS A 25 -15.65 22.76 -9.41
CA LYS A 25 -15.48 24.15 -9.80
C LYS A 25 -14.06 24.61 -9.48
N GLU A 26 -13.51 25.32 -10.45
CA GLU A 26 -12.22 25.98 -10.42
C GLU A 26 -12.25 27.18 -9.46
N ILE A 27 -11.33 27.07 -8.49
CA ILE A 27 -10.60 28.03 -7.64
C ILE A 27 -10.95 29.51 -7.77
N ASP A 28 -11.11 30.20 -6.63
CA ASP A 28 -10.53 31.53 -6.53
C ASP A 28 -10.07 31.91 -5.11
N VAL A 29 -8.85 32.45 -5.08
CA VAL A 29 -8.18 33.31 -4.09
C VAL A 29 -7.85 32.78 -2.68
N VAL A 30 -6.57 32.42 -2.58
CA VAL A 30 -5.61 32.64 -1.48
C VAL A 30 -6.14 33.49 -0.31
N GLU A 31 -6.39 32.83 0.82
CA GLU A 31 -6.16 33.41 2.14
C GLU A 31 -5.34 32.39 2.93
N SER A 32 -4.01 32.56 2.91
CA SER A 32 -3.10 31.79 3.75
C SER A 32 -3.29 32.22 5.20
N THR A 33 -4.36 31.75 5.82
CA THR A 33 -4.38 31.56 7.26
C THR A 33 -3.29 30.54 7.58
N PRO A 34 -2.40 30.78 8.55
CA PRO A 34 -1.49 29.75 9.01
C PRO A 34 -2.39 28.66 9.60
N GLU A 35 -2.62 27.62 8.81
CA GLU A 35 -3.31 26.42 9.23
C GLU A 35 -2.56 25.94 10.47
N LYS A 36 -3.19 26.12 11.62
CA LYS A 36 -2.65 25.73 12.90
C LYS A 36 -2.62 24.21 12.84
N VAL A 37 -1.51 23.65 12.35
CA VAL A 37 -1.26 22.22 12.24
C VAL A 37 -1.72 21.62 13.54
N SER A 38 -2.82 20.87 13.45
CA SER A 38 -3.41 20.23 14.61
C SER A 38 -2.30 19.45 15.29
N GLU A 39 -2.11 19.65 16.59
CA GLU A 39 -1.05 18.98 17.35
C GLU A 39 -1.07 17.45 17.13
N ASN A 40 -2.27 16.90 16.90
CA ASN A 40 -2.50 15.50 16.53
C ASN A 40 -1.94 15.12 15.15
N GLU A 41 -1.98 16.01 14.15
CA GLU A 41 -1.37 15.80 12.84
C GLU A 41 0.16 15.86 12.93
N ALA A 42 0.71 16.78 13.73
CA ALA A 42 2.14 16.84 13.97
C ALA A 42 2.67 15.56 14.65
N ILE A 43 1.94 15.03 15.63
CA ILE A 43 2.30 13.79 16.36
C ILE A 43 2.22 12.55 15.45
N THR A 44 1.16 12.43 14.65
CA THR A 44 1.01 11.31 13.70
C THR A 44 2.05 11.37 12.58
N ASN A 45 2.39 12.57 12.09
CA ASN A 45 3.47 12.77 11.12
C ASN A 45 4.86 12.42 11.71
N SER A 46 5.12 12.79 12.97
CA SER A 46 6.37 12.41 13.65
C SER A 46 6.48 10.89 13.83
N THR A 47 5.40 10.26 14.27
CA THR A 47 5.35 8.80 14.51
C THR A 47 5.53 8.02 13.21
N SER A 48 4.83 8.41 12.15
CA SER A 48 4.97 7.78 10.84
C SER A 48 6.37 7.97 10.26
N LYS A 49 7.02 9.12 10.47
CA LYS A 49 8.42 9.36 10.07
C LYS A 49 9.38 8.42 10.79
N GLU A 50 9.21 8.23 12.11
CA GLU A 50 10.04 7.31 12.89
C GLU A 50 9.87 5.84 12.44
N ILE A 51 8.62 5.40 12.24
CA ILE A 51 8.32 4.05 11.73
C ILE A 51 8.97 3.84 10.36
N ASN A 52 8.84 4.82 9.46
CA ASN A 52 9.44 4.78 8.13
C ASN A 52 10.97 4.70 8.17
N TYR A 53 11.61 5.46 9.06
CA TYR A 53 13.04 5.40 9.28
C TYR A 53 13.48 3.99 9.71
N LYS A 54 12.84 3.41 10.74
CA LYS A 54 13.15 2.05 11.22
C LYS A 54 12.98 1.00 10.13
N ILE A 55 11.90 1.08 9.34
CA ILE A 55 11.64 0.15 8.23
C ILE A 55 12.71 0.28 7.15
N ASN A 56 13.13 1.50 6.78
CA ASN A 56 14.20 1.68 5.80
C ASN A 56 15.51 1.08 6.29
N THR A 57 15.86 1.26 7.57
CA THR A 57 17.04 0.62 8.18
C THR A 57 16.97 -0.91 8.10
N ILE A 58 15.80 -1.50 8.35
CA ILE A 58 15.60 -2.95 8.22
C ILE A 58 15.84 -3.41 6.78
N ILE A 59 15.31 -2.68 5.78
CA ILE A 59 15.50 -3.04 4.37
C ILE A 59 16.98 -2.92 3.97
N LEU A 60 17.63 -1.83 4.36
CA LEU A 60 19.06 -1.59 4.12
C LEU A 60 19.90 -2.73 4.69
N ASN A 61 19.67 -3.12 5.95
CA ASN A 61 20.40 -4.19 6.61
C ASN A 61 20.12 -5.57 6.01
N TYR A 62 18.91 -5.80 5.49
CA TYR A 62 18.54 -7.10 4.91
C TYR A 62 19.11 -7.32 3.50
N LEU A 63 19.13 -6.28 2.66
CA LEU A 63 19.58 -6.38 1.27
C LEU A 63 21.03 -5.92 1.05
N ASP A 64 21.59 -5.13 1.97
CA ASP A 64 22.91 -4.49 1.85
C ASP A 64 23.05 -3.67 0.54
N VAL A 65 22.00 -2.90 0.21
CA VAL A 65 21.98 -2.01 -0.96
C VAL A 65 21.47 -0.64 -0.59
N PRO A 66 21.83 0.43 -1.32
CA PRO A 66 21.31 1.77 -1.08
C PRO A 66 19.78 1.84 -1.17
N ILE A 67 19.14 2.66 -0.33
CA ILE A 67 17.68 2.84 -0.32
C ILE A 67 17.16 3.39 -1.65
N SER A 68 18.00 4.11 -2.42
CA SER A 68 17.68 4.59 -3.77
C SER A 68 17.42 3.46 -4.77
N TYR A 69 17.81 2.22 -4.47
CA TYR A 69 17.52 1.03 -5.27
C TYR A 69 16.30 0.27 -4.78
N ILE A 70 15.57 0.80 -3.79
CA ILE A 70 14.42 0.16 -3.20
C ILE A 70 13.15 0.93 -3.58
N ALA A 71 12.24 0.25 -4.28
CA ALA A 71 10.86 0.68 -4.38
C ALA A 71 10.07 0.03 -3.24
N ARG A 72 9.28 0.80 -2.51
CA ARG A 72 8.54 0.32 -1.33
C ARG A 72 7.08 0.79 -1.40
N SER A 73 6.16 -0.08 -0.99
CA SER A 73 4.76 0.31 -0.78
C SER A 73 4.61 1.16 0.48
N ASP A 74 3.42 1.72 0.68
CA ASP A 74 3.02 2.24 1.98
C ASP A 74 3.09 1.16 3.06
N VAL A 75 3.34 1.61 4.28
CA VAL A 75 3.36 0.78 5.47
C VAL A 75 1.93 0.67 6.00
N LYS A 76 1.41 -0.55 6.07
CA LYS A 76 0.09 -0.83 6.61
C LYS A 76 0.22 -1.33 8.03
N GLU A 77 -0.51 -0.72 8.94
CA GLU A 77 -0.69 -1.25 10.28
C GLU A 77 -1.67 -2.43 10.23
N THR A 78 -1.40 -3.44 11.04
CA THR A 78 -2.19 -4.66 11.20
C THR A 78 -2.35 -4.95 12.68
N ASN A 79 -3.24 -5.87 13.06
CA ASN A 79 -3.42 -6.27 14.46
C ASN A 79 -2.16 -6.87 15.11
N GLN A 80 -1.12 -7.18 14.34
CA GLN A 80 0.12 -7.82 14.79
C GLN A 80 1.36 -6.95 14.62
N GLY A 81 1.22 -5.74 14.06
CA GLY A 81 2.33 -4.83 13.76
C GLY A 81 2.27 -4.28 12.35
N TYR A 82 3.41 -4.04 11.70
CA TYR A 82 3.49 -3.37 10.41
C TYR A 82 3.75 -4.33 9.24
N HIS A 83 3.10 -4.06 8.12
CA HIS A 83 3.21 -4.82 6.87
C HIS A 83 3.55 -3.91 5.70
N TRP A 84 4.51 -4.32 4.87
CA TRP A 84 4.83 -3.61 3.63
C TRP A 84 5.40 -4.57 2.58
N LYS A 85 5.42 -4.10 1.34
CA LYS A 85 6.10 -4.75 0.21
C LYS A 85 7.25 -3.86 -0.25
N PHE A 86 8.30 -4.48 -0.73
CA PHE A 86 9.41 -3.77 -1.35
C PHE A 86 10.07 -4.58 -2.45
N MET A 87 10.79 -3.89 -3.32
CA MET A 87 11.48 -4.45 -4.47
C MET A 87 12.88 -3.84 -4.56
N ASN A 88 13.87 -4.66 -4.86
CA ASN A 88 15.12 -4.16 -5.41
C ASN A 88 14.89 -3.85 -6.90
N VAL A 89 14.93 -2.57 -7.27
CA VAL A 89 14.62 -2.11 -8.64
C VAL A 89 15.69 -2.49 -9.65
N LYS A 90 16.90 -2.82 -9.20
CA LYS A 90 18.01 -3.28 -10.07
C LYS A 90 17.88 -4.76 -10.41
N THR A 91 17.49 -5.60 -9.45
CA THR A 91 17.38 -7.05 -9.64
C THR A 91 15.96 -7.50 -9.98
N GLY A 92 14.96 -6.66 -9.73
CA GLY A 92 13.54 -7.00 -9.87
C GLY A 92 13.03 -7.94 -8.77
N GLU A 93 13.84 -8.26 -7.76
CA GLU A 93 13.43 -9.14 -6.67
C GLU A 93 12.39 -8.45 -5.79
N ASN A 94 11.30 -9.17 -5.51
CA ASN A 94 10.17 -8.67 -4.74
C ASN A 94 10.14 -9.34 -3.37
N PHE A 95 9.76 -8.59 -2.35
CA PHE A 95 9.69 -9.04 -0.97
C PHE A 95 8.40 -8.58 -0.29
N ILE A 96 7.93 -9.39 0.65
CA ILE A 96 6.84 -9.07 1.56
C ILE A 96 7.40 -9.13 2.97
N ALA A 97 7.21 -8.05 3.73
CA ALA A 97 7.72 -7.91 5.08
C ALA A 97 6.60 -7.70 6.09
N ASN A 98 6.82 -8.26 7.27
CA ASN A 98 6.00 -8.04 8.46
C ASN A 98 6.92 -7.85 9.65
N ILE A 99 6.51 -7.03 10.61
CA ILE A 99 7.22 -6.83 11.88
C ILE A 99 6.23 -6.57 13.00
N ASP A 100 6.54 -6.97 14.23
CA ASP A 100 5.73 -6.57 15.38
C ASP A 100 5.90 -5.08 15.73
N PHE A 101 4.95 -4.54 16.50
CA PHE A 101 4.93 -3.12 16.92
C PHE A 101 6.20 -2.66 17.66
N ASN A 102 6.91 -3.57 18.32
CA ASN A 102 8.14 -3.27 19.06
C ASN A 102 9.41 -3.46 18.24
N PHE A 103 9.28 -3.77 16.94
CA PHE A 103 10.40 -4.00 16.03
C PHE A 103 11.36 -5.14 16.42
N LYS A 104 10.87 -6.17 17.13
CA LYS A 104 11.71 -7.27 17.66
C LYS A 104 11.73 -8.51 16.76
N SER A 105 10.72 -8.70 15.91
CA SER A 105 10.51 -9.90 15.11
C SER A 105 10.20 -9.52 13.67
N VAL A 106 11.25 -9.39 12.87
CA VAL A 106 11.15 -9.09 11.45
C VAL A 106 10.99 -10.39 10.66
N LYS A 107 9.99 -10.45 9.79
CA LYS A 107 9.76 -11.56 8.85
C LYS A 107 9.76 -11.01 7.42
N ILE A 108 10.79 -11.34 6.65
CA ILE A 108 10.90 -10.98 5.23
C ILE A 108 10.85 -12.25 4.39
N LYS A 109 9.98 -12.26 3.38
CA LYS A 109 9.83 -13.37 2.44
C LYS A 109 9.99 -12.88 1.00
N LYS A 110 10.81 -13.57 0.21
CA LYS A 110 10.90 -13.33 -1.23
C LYS A 110 9.59 -13.76 -1.89
N ASN A 111 8.96 -12.86 -2.62
CA ASN A 111 7.76 -13.12 -3.38
C ASN A 111 8.16 -13.62 -4.79
N LYS A 112 8.14 -14.94 -4.98
CA LYS A 112 8.30 -15.53 -6.31
C LYS A 112 6.99 -15.31 -7.08
N ARG A 113 7.03 -14.53 -8.16
CA ARG A 113 5.97 -14.60 -9.18
C ARG A 113 6.16 -15.96 -9.87
N ASN A 114 5.19 -16.85 -9.72
CA ASN A 114 5.10 -18.07 -10.52
C ASN A 114 4.77 -17.72 -11.97
#